data_AF-A0A382Z1F4-F1
#
_entry.id   AF-A0A382Z1F4-F1
#
_cell.length_a   1.000
_cell.length_b   1.000
_cell.length_c   1.000
_cell.angle_alpha   90.00
_cell.angle_beta   90.00
_cell.angle_gamma   90.00
#
_symmetry.space_group_name_H-M   'P 1'
#
loop_
_entity.id
_entity.type
_entity.pdbx_description
1 polymer ?
#
loop_
_entity_poly.entity_id
_entity_poly.type
_entity_poly.pdbx_seq_one_letter_code
_entity_poly.pdbx_strand_id
1 'polypeptide(L)'
;MRSKLSKAGLTDLGKILENLTEPQLYEEIIRKGEGVVSEHGAMIVETGAYTGRSPEDKFVVREPTTEADVWWGEVNRSFEAEHFDALYNRVTDYLKGKEVYVQDLFGGVDPEFRIPVRVINELAWHSLFGRNMLVRPRVDELTGFEPEWHLVYAPGFQAVPERDGTRSEVFVLLHFGRKILLIGGTRYAGELKKSVFTLLNYLLPGRDVFPMHCSANKNAKGETTLFFGLS
;
A
#
# COMPACT_ATOMS: atom_id res chain seq x y z
N MET A 1 4.75 9.10 18.28
CA MET A 1 4.48 7.84 17.56
C MET A 1 2.98 7.64 17.31
N ARG A 2 2.11 7.59 18.33
CA ARG A 2 0.66 7.90 18.13
C ARG A 2 0.44 9.21 17.37
N SER A 3 1.26 10.22 17.70
CA SER A 3 1.34 11.51 16.99
C SER A 3 1.81 11.45 15.52
N LYS A 4 2.44 10.35 15.08
CA LYS A 4 2.85 10.19 13.67
C LYS A 4 1.75 9.50 12.86
N LEU A 5 0.99 8.58 13.45
CA LEU A 5 -0.18 7.97 12.82
C LEU A 5 -1.39 8.92 12.76
N SER A 6 -1.45 9.92 13.65
CA SER A 6 -2.46 10.98 13.56
C SER A 6 -2.32 11.84 12.30
N LYS A 7 -1.14 11.92 11.67
CA LYS A 7 -1.00 12.54 10.33
C LYS A 7 -1.78 11.78 9.25
N ALA A 8 -1.96 10.47 9.43
CA ALA A 8 -2.86 9.65 8.64
C ALA A 8 -4.30 9.64 9.23
N GLY A 9 -4.67 10.52 10.15
CA GLY A 9 -6.02 10.53 10.74
C GLY A 9 -6.37 9.29 11.56
N LEU A 10 -5.40 8.43 11.89
CA LEU A 10 -5.62 7.23 12.70
C LEU A 10 -5.42 7.56 14.18
N THR A 11 -6.52 7.52 14.94
CA THR A 11 -6.54 7.72 16.39
C THR A 11 -7.12 6.50 17.09
N ASP A 12 -6.87 6.39 18.40
CA ASP A 12 -7.51 5.39 19.28
C ASP A 12 -7.35 3.94 18.82
N LEU A 13 -6.26 3.65 18.11
CA LEU A 13 -5.84 2.29 17.78
C LEU A 13 -5.56 1.49 19.06
N GLY A 14 -5.73 0.17 18.98
CA GLY A 14 -5.35 -0.77 20.03
C GLY A 14 -3.83 -0.92 20.11
N LYS A 15 -3.33 -2.15 19.96
CA LYS A 15 -1.88 -2.40 19.93
C LYS A 15 -1.32 -1.97 18.57
N ILE A 16 -0.17 -1.30 18.57
CA ILE A 16 0.54 -0.94 17.35
C ILE A 16 1.86 -1.71 17.33
N LEU A 17 2.06 -2.52 16.29
CA LEU A 17 3.22 -3.38 16.10
C LEU A 17 4.09 -2.81 14.96
N GLU A 18 5.18 -2.13 15.32
CA GLU A 18 6.02 -1.40 14.39
C GLU A 18 7.19 -2.21 13.88
N ASN A 19 7.44 -2.14 12.58
CA ASN A 19 8.65 -2.59 11.90
C ASN A 19 9.10 -3.99 12.33
N LEU A 20 8.13 -4.86 12.63
CA LEU A 20 8.39 -6.24 13.00
C LEU A 20 9.27 -6.90 11.94
N THR A 21 10.25 -7.65 12.42
CA THR A 21 11.16 -8.44 11.58
C THR A 21 10.43 -9.62 10.95
N GLU A 22 11.04 -10.24 9.94
CA GLU A 22 10.46 -11.41 9.27
C GLU A 22 10.12 -12.55 10.25
N PRO A 23 11.00 -12.96 11.18
CA PRO A 23 10.64 -13.98 12.17
C PRO A 23 9.46 -13.58 13.07
N GLN A 24 9.43 -12.33 13.55
CA GLN A 24 8.31 -11.84 14.37
C GLN A 24 6.99 -11.82 13.59
N LEU A 25 7.03 -11.48 12.30
CA LEU A 25 5.85 -11.54 11.45
C LEU A 25 5.40 -12.99 11.22
N TYR A 26 6.32 -13.94 11.03
CA TYR A 26 5.97 -15.37 10.97
C TYR A 26 5.24 -15.82 12.24
N GLU A 27 5.76 -15.46 13.41
CA GLU A 27 5.14 -15.76 14.70
C GLU A 27 3.74 -15.15 14.82
N GLU A 28 3.57 -13.88 14.44
CA GLU A 28 2.27 -13.21 14.48
C GLU A 28 1.25 -13.83 13.52
N ILE A 29 1.67 -14.20 12.30
CA ILE A 29 0.82 -14.87 11.30
C ILE A 29 0.31 -16.21 11.84
N ILE A 30 1.21 -17.02 12.43
CA ILE A 30 0.86 -18.32 13.00
C ILE A 30 -0.04 -18.13 14.23
N ARG A 31 0.33 -17.23 15.14
CA ARG A 31 -0.41 -16.95 16.38
C ARG A 31 -1.85 -16.52 16.12
N LYS A 32 -2.09 -15.81 15.01
CA LYS A 32 -3.41 -15.32 14.60
C LYS A 32 -4.16 -16.23 13.65
N GLY A 33 -3.55 -17.34 13.21
CA GLY A 33 -4.14 -18.22 12.22
C GLY A 33 -4.36 -17.53 10.87
N GLU A 34 -3.51 -16.57 10.50
CA GLU A 34 -3.58 -15.86 9.23
C GLU A 34 -2.95 -16.66 8.07
N GLY A 35 -2.16 -17.68 8.39
CA GLY A 35 -1.45 -18.52 7.42
C GLY A 35 -0.81 -19.73 8.07
N VAL A 36 -0.21 -20.59 7.23
CA VAL A 36 0.50 -21.80 7.65
C VAL A 36 1.87 -21.87 7.01
N VAL A 37 2.82 -22.51 7.68
CA VAL A 37 4.18 -22.68 7.15
C VAL A 37 4.23 -23.96 6.31
N SER A 38 4.76 -23.86 5.08
CA SER A 38 4.99 -25.00 4.20
C SER A 38 6.12 -25.90 4.71
N GLU A 39 6.25 -27.10 4.14
CA GLU A 39 7.34 -28.03 4.46
C GLU A 39 8.73 -27.39 4.37
N HIS A 40 8.92 -26.42 3.45
CA HIS A 40 10.20 -25.76 3.22
C HIS A 40 10.30 -24.37 3.88
N GLY A 41 9.38 -24.05 4.80
CA GLY A 41 9.44 -22.81 5.57
C GLY A 41 8.81 -21.59 4.92
N ALA A 42 8.15 -21.73 3.77
CA ALA A 42 7.45 -20.61 3.13
C ALA A 42 6.08 -20.38 3.79
N MET A 43 5.74 -19.11 4.07
CA MET A 43 4.41 -18.76 4.57
C MET A 43 3.35 -18.89 3.46
N ILE A 44 2.32 -19.70 3.70
CA ILE A 44 1.14 -19.88 2.84
C ILE A 44 -0.02 -19.11 3.47
N VAL A 45 -0.71 -18.31 2.66
CA VAL A 45 -1.87 -17.50 3.07
C VAL A 45 -2.98 -17.60 2.03
N GLU A 46 -4.21 -17.30 2.45
CA GLU A 46 -5.37 -17.25 1.57
C GLU A 46 -5.91 -15.83 1.44
N THR A 47 -6.21 -15.41 0.21
CA THR A 47 -6.75 -14.07 -0.09
C THR A 47 -8.28 -14.05 -0.19
N GLY A 48 -8.94 -15.19 0.06
CA GLY A 48 -10.40 -15.32 -0.04
C GLY A 48 -10.90 -15.17 -1.48
N ALA A 49 -12.03 -14.48 -1.66
CA ALA A 49 -12.70 -14.34 -2.96
C ALA A 49 -11.86 -13.59 -4.02
N TYR A 50 -10.97 -12.69 -3.58
CA TYR A 50 -10.15 -11.89 -4.49
C TYR A 50 -8.74 -12.51 -4.59
N THR A 51 -8.53 -13.28 -5.66
CA THR A 51 -7.24 -13.95 -5.96
C THR A 51 -6.37 -13.17 -6.96
N GLY A 52 -6.86 -12.02 -7.42
CA GLY A 52 -6.19 -11.14 -8.36
C GLY A 52 -6.53 -9.68 -8.07
N ARG A 53 -6.06 -8.79 -8.96
CA ARG A 53 -6.41 -7.37 -8.89
C ARG A 53 -7.89 -7.14 -9.13
N SER A 54 -8.39 -6.02 -8.64
CA SER A 54 -9.72 -5.49 -8.94
C SER A 54 -9.60 -4.15 -9.70
N PRO A 55 -9.22 -4.13 -11.00
CA PRO A 55 -8.91 -2.89 -11.71
C PRO A 55 -10.09 -1.91 -11.77
N GLU A 56 -11.32 -2.42 -11.82
CA GLU A 56 -12.54 -1.60 -11.87
C GLU A 56 -12.89 -0.94 -10.54
N ASP A 57 -12.28 -1.41 -9.44
CA ASP A 57 -12.44 -0.89 -8.08
C ASP A 57 -11.26 0.00 -7.66
N LYS A 58 -10.38 0.37 -8.61
CA LYS A 58 -9.31 1.34 -8.42
C LYS A 58 -9.74 2.71 -8.91
N PHE A 59 -9.53 3.73 -8.06
CA PHE A 59 -9.86 5.12 -8.39
C PHE A 59 -8.76 6.07 -7.92
N VAL A 60 -8.74 7.25 -8.54
CA VAL A 60 -7.93 8.39 -8.15
C VAL A 60 -8.88 9.50 -7.71
N VAL A 61 -8.65 10.06 -6.53
CA VAL A 61 -9.45 11.18 -6.03
C VAL A 61 -9.25 12.37 -6.95
N ARG A 62 -10.36 12.94 -7.40
CA ARG A 62 -10.35 14.12 -8.25
C ARG A 62 -10.21 15.36 -7.38
N GLU A 63 -9.02 15.94 -7.37
CA GLU A 63 -8.68 17.10 -6.54
C GLU A 63 -7.90 18.14 -7.36
N PRO A 64 -7.91 19.43 -6.96
CA PRO A 64 -7.28 20.49 -7.74
C PRO A 64 -5.79 20.29 -8.04
N THR A 65 -5.06 19.58 -7.18
CA THR A 65 -3.61 19.38 -7.32
C THR A 65 -3.22 18.37 -8.40
N THR A 66 -4.14 17.48 -8.79
CA THR A 66 -3.87 16.43 -9.79
C THR A 66 -4.82 16.46 -10.98
N GLU A 67 -5.84 17.34 -10.96
CA GLU A 67 -6.88 17.49 -11.97
C GLU A 67 -6.33 17.54 -13.40
N ALA A 68 -5.28 18.34 -13.62
CA ALA A 68 -4.69 18.57 -14.94
C ALA A 68 -3.69 17.47 -15.36
N ASP A 69 -3.11 16.75 -14.39
CA ASP A 69 -2.01 15.81 -14.65
C ASP A 69 -2.50 14.38 -14.87
N VAL A 70 -3.63 14.01 -14.24
CA VAL A 70 -4.15 12.65 -14.32
C VAL A 70 -4.84 12.45 -15.67
N TRP A 71 -4.44 11.40 -16.38
CA TRP A 71 -5.11 10.98 -17.60
C TRP A 71 -6.40 10.20 -17.27
N TRP A 72 -7.49 10.94 -17.07
CA TRP A 72 -8.80 10.41 -16.67
C TRP A 72 -9.40 9.46 -17.72
N GLY A 73 -10.00 8.36 -17.27
CA GLY A 73 -10.64 7.38 -18.16
C GLY A 73 -10.94 6.05 -17.47
N GLU A 74 -11.05 4.99 -18.25
CA GLU A 74 -11.39 3.64 -17.74
C GLU A 74 -10.36 3.08 -16.74
N VAL A 75 -9.09 3.48 -16.90
CA VAL A 75 -7.96 3.08 -16.03
C VAL A 75 -7.85 3.98 -14.80
N ASN A 76 -7.88 5.30 -14.99
CA ASN A 76 -7.82 6.28 -13.92
C ASN A 76 -9.21 6.85 -13.70
N ARG A 77 -10.04 6.10 -12.99
CA ARG A 77 -11.43 6.46 -12.68
C ARG A 77 -11.42 7.54 -11.60
N SER A 78 -12.21 8.58 -11.79
CA SER A 78 -12.36 9.64 -10.79
C SER A 78 -13.13 9.14 -9.57
N PHE A 79 -12.77 9.68 -8.41
CA PHE A 79 -13.53 9.53 -7.17
C PHE A 79 -13.70 10.91 -6.54
N GLU A 80 -14.89 11.26 -6.10
CA GLU A 80 -15.13 12.57 -5.48
C GLU A 80 -14.44 12.67 -4.12
N ALA A 81 -13.87 13.83 -3.83
CA ALA A 81 -13.10 14.06 -2.60
C ALA A 81 -13.96 13.90 -1.34
N GLU A 82 -15.21 14.33 -1.37
CA GLU A 82 -16.16 14.23 -0.26
C GLU A 82 -16.51 12.77 0.05
N HIS A 83 -16.70 11.95 -1.00
CA HIS A 83 -16.92 10.52 -0.84
C HIS A 83 -15.67 9.83 -0.29
N PHE A 84 -14.47 10.23 -0.74
CA PHE A 84 -13.22 9.72 -0.18
C PHE A 84 -13.13 10.04 1.30
N ASP A 85 -13.37 11.29 1.70
CA ASP A 85 -13.25 11.72 3.09
C ASP A 85 -14.24 10.97 3.99
N ALA A 86 -15.50 10.80 3.54
CA ALA A 86 -16.50 10.03 4.26
C ALA A 86 -16.09 8.56 4.43
N LEU A 87 -15.62 7.92 3.36
CA LEU A 87 -15.15 6.53 3.39
C LEU A 87 -13.90 6.38 4.26
N TYR A 88 -12.94 7.30 4.14
CA TYR A 88 -11.72 7.32 4.94
C TYR A 88 -12.03 7.42 6.44
N ASN A 89 -12.96 8.30 6.83
CA ASN A 89 -13.41 8.42 8.21
C ASN A 89 -14.01 7.10 8.72
N ARG A 90 -14.81 6.41 7.91
CA ARG A 90 -15.37 5.10 8.28
C ARG A 90 -14.30 4.02 8.43
N VAL A 91 -13.29 4.01 7.55
CA VAL A 91 -12.18 3.05 7.67
C VAL A 91 -11.34 3.34 8.90
N THR A 92 -11.02 4.61 9.18
CA THR A 92 -10.26 4.97 10.38
C THR A 92 -11.05 4.68 11.66
N ASP A 93 -12.36 4.92 11.67
CA ASP A 93 -13.26 4.52 12.77
C ASP A 93 -13.31 3.00 12.96
N TYR A 94 -13.36 2.23 11.86
CA TYR A 94 -13.30 0.76 11.90
C TYR A 94 -11.99 0.24 12.52
N LEU A 95 -10.88 0.97 12.32
CA LEU A 95 -9.57 0.63 12.87
C LEU A 95 -9.42 1.00 14.35
N LYS A 96 -10.32 1.80 14.93
CA LYS A 96 -10.28 2.13 16.37
C LYS A 96 -10.37 0.87 17.22
N GLY A 97 -9.53 0.81 18.26
CA GLY A 97 -9.41 -0.33 19.16
C GLY A 97 -8.74 -1.57 18.56
N LYS A 98 -8.51 -1.63 17.24
CA LYS A 98 -7.87 -2.78 16.61
C LYS A 98 -6.36 -2.77 16.79
N GLU A 99 -5.79 -3.96 16.81
CA GLU A 99 -4.34 -4.12 16.63
C GLU A 99 -3.97 -3.87 15.17
N VAL A 100 -2.92 -3.09 14.94
CA VAL A 100 -2.42 -2.78 13.60
C VAL A 100 -0.92 -3.01 13.52
N TYR A 101 -0.47 -3.37 12.32
CA TYR A 101 0.93 -3.49 11.96
C TYR A 101 1.35 -2.30 11.13
N VAL A 102 2.54 -1.78 11.44
CA VAL A 102 3.13 -0.63 10.76
C VAL A 102 4.48 -1.04 10.19
N GLN A 103 4.71 -0.78 8.90
CA GLN A 103 6.00 -0.97 8.24
C GLN A 103 6.39 0.32 7.53
N ASP A 104 7.54 0.86 7.92
CA ASP A 104 8.19 1.98 7.26
C ASP A 104 9.11 1.44 6.15
N LEU A 105 8.79 1.79 4.90
CA LEU A 105 9.37 1.20 3.70
C LEU A 105 9.63 2.28 2.65
N PHE A 106 10.40 1.96 1.62
CA PHE A 106 10.64 2.85 0.49
C PHE A 106 10.09 2.28 -0.81
N GLY A 107 9.41 3.12 -1.59
CA GLY A 107 9.17 2.91 -3.01
C GLY A 107 10.39 3.36 -3.81
N GLY A 108 11.16 2.42 -4.37
CA GLY A 108 12.42 2.70 -5.08
C GLY A 108 13.66 2.50 -4.21
N VAL A 109 14.78 2.16 -4.86
CA VAL A 109 16.05 1.81 -4.20
C VAL A 109 16.99 3.02 -4.08
N ASP A 110 17.01 3.88 -5.10
CA ASP A 110 17.91 5.03 -5.15
C ASP A 110 17.55 6.05 -4.05
N PRO A 111 18.47 6.39 -3.12
CA PRO A 111 18.22 7.35 -2.05
C PRO A 111 17.74 8.72 -2.50
N GLU A 112 18.13 9.16 -3.69
CA GLU A 112 17.69 10.43 -4.25
C GLU A 112 16.20 10.36 -4.63
N PHE A 113 15.78 9.28 -5.28
CA PHE A 113 14.44 9.15 -5.89
C PHE A 113 13.43 8.35 -5.08
N ARG A 114 13.88 7.63 -4.05
CA ARG A 114 13.00 6.77 -3.25
C ARG A 114 11.94 7.58 -2.51
N ILE A 115 10.76 7.00 -2.41
CA ILE A 115 9.59 7.61 -1.77
C ILE A 115 9.35 6.92 -0.41
N PRO A 116 9.40 7.65 0.72
CA PRO A 116 9.10 7.07 2.04
C PRO A 116 7.61 6.76 2.18
N VAL A 117 7.26 5.48 2.34
CA VAL A 117 5.89 4.99 2.49
C VAL A 117 5.74 4.28 3.83
N ARG A 118 4.79 4.74 4.66
CA ARG A 118 4.34 4.03 5.84
C ARG A 118 3.13 3.17 5.51
N VAL A 119 3.30 1.86 5.57
CA VAL A 119 2.24 0.87 5.39
C VAL A 119 1.61 0.56 6.74
N ILE A 120 0.28 0.70 6.84
CA ILE A 120 -0.52 0.47 8.05
C ILE A 120 -1.64 -0.49 7.69
N ASN A 121 -1.75 -1.61 8.40
CA ASN A 121 -2.72 -2.66 8.09
C ASN A 121 -3.09 -3.52 9.30
N GLU A 122 -4.14 -4.33 9.18
CA GLU A 122 -4.65 -5.16 10.29
C GLU A 122 -4.13 -6.61 10.29
N LEU A 123 -3.35 -7.05 9.28
CA LEU A 123 -2.89 -8.44 9.11
C LEU A 123 -1.35 -8.56 9.06
N ALA A 124 -0.76 -9.42 9.89
CA ALA A 124 0.69 -9.61 9.93
C ALA A 124 1.26 -10.00 8.55
N TRP A 125 0.56 -10.84 7.80
CA TRP A 125 1.07 -11.31 6.52
C TRP A 125 1.09 -10.22 5.43
N HIS A 126 0.20 -9.20 5.49
CA HIS A 126 0.29 -8.03 4.60
C HIS A 126 1.55 -7.20 4.89
N SER A 127 1.96 -7.13 6.15
CA SER A 127 3.24 -6.50 6.53
C SER A 127 4.44 -7.30 6.04
N LEU A 128 4.39 -8.63 6.12
CA LEU A 128 5.43 -9.50 5.54
C LEU A 128 5.53 -9.30 4.02
N PHE A 129 4.38 -9.24 3.33
CA PHE A 129 4.34 -8.95 1.90
C PHE A 129 4.95 -7.58 1.58
N GLY A 130 4.59 -6.53 2.33
CA GLY A 130 5.15 -5.19 2.17
C GLY A 130 6.68 -5.19 2.28
N ARG A 131 7.22 -5.86 3.30
CA ARG A 131 8.68 -6.00 3.50
C ARG A 131 9.39 -6.76 2.39
N ASN A 132 8.72 -7.75 1.79
CA ASN A 132 9.28 -8.52 0.68
C ASN A 132 9.28 -7.73 -0.64
N MET A 133 8.27 -6.88 -0.85
CA MET A 133 8.06 -6.20 -2.14
C MET A 133 8.63 -4.79 -2.22
N LEU A 134 8.75 -4.08 -1.10
CA LEU A 134 9.30 -2.73 -1.04
C LEU A 134 10.70 -2.73 -0.44
N VAL A 135 11.39 -1.60 -0.54
CA VAL A 135 12.76 -1.48 -0.03
C VAL A 135 12.73 -1.25 1.48
N ARG A 136 13.38 -2.14 2.21
CA ARG A 136 13.52 -2.05 3.68
C ARG A 136 14.55 -0.98 4.03
N PRO A 137 14.24 -0.02 4.91
CA PRO A 137 15.23 0.87 5.48
C PRO A 137 16.28 0.07 6.25
N ARG A 138 17.50 0.59 6.33
CA ARG A 138 18.47 0.11 7.31
C ARG A 138 17.98 0.45 8.72
N VAL A 139 18.48 -0.27 9.72
CA VAL A 139 18.09 -0.09 11.13
C VAL A 139 18.34 1.34 11.62
N ASP A 140 19.44 1.96 11.19
CA ASP A 140 19.76 3.36 11.50
C ASP A 140 18.81 4.34 10.83
N GLU A 141 18.34 4.06 9.61
CA GLU A 141 17.38 4.90 8.87
C GLU A 141 15.96 4.87 9.46
N LEU A 142 15.61 3.82 10.22
CA LEU A 142 14.34 3.78 10.95
C LEU A 142 14.28 4.87 12.03
N THR A 143 15.44 5.20 12.61
CA THR A 143 15.55 6.29 13.58
C THR A 143 15.44 7.62 12.85
N GLY A 144 14.27 8.25 12.95
CA GLY A 144 13.99 9.49 12.23
C GLY A 144 13.30 9.29 10.88
N PHE A 145 12.79 8.09 10.59
CA PHE A 145 11.95 7.88 9.42
C PHE A 145 10.73 8.82 9.46
N GLU A 146 10.62 9.66 8.42
CA GLU A 146 9.50 10.57 8.20
C GLU A 146 8.74 10.08 6.96
N PRO A 147 7.56 9.46 7.14
CA PRO A 147 6.76 9.01 6.01
C PRO A 147 6.26 10.22 5.23
N GLU A 148 6.43 10.16 3.91
CA GLU A 148 5.81 11.12 3.02
C GLU A 148 4.41 10.64 2.62
N TRP A 149 4.25 9.33 2.44
CA TRP A 149 3.00 8.68 2.03
C TRP A 149 2.52 7.69 3.08
N HIS A 150 1.21 7.58 3.21
CA HIS A 150 0.56 6.62 4.10
C HIS A 150 -0.29 5.65 3.28
N LEU A 151 0.02 4.37 3.36
CA LEU A 151 -0.80 3.31 2.80
C LEU A 151 -1.60 2.68 3.92
N VAL A 152 -2.91 2.91 3.94
CA VAL A 152 -3.85 2.34 4.91
C VAL A 152 -4.58 1.18 4.24
N TYR A 153 -4.35 -0.03 4.73
CA TYR A 153 -4.93 -1.26 4.19
C TYR A 153 -5.80 -1.95 5.25
N ALA A 154 -7.12 -1.86 5.07
CA ALA A 154 -8.14 -2.48 5.91
C ALA A 154 -8.89 -3.58 5.13
N PRO A 155 -8.25 -4.74 4.85
CA PRO A 155 -8.83 -5.82 4.06
C PRO A 155 -10.12 -6.39 4.67
N GLY A 156 -10.34 -6.25 5.99
CA GLY A 156 -11.54 -6.69 6.67
C GLY A 156 -12.70 -5.69 6.63
N PHE A 157 -12.49 -4.48 6.09
CA PHE A 157 -13.54 -3.49 5.90
C PHE A 157 -14.15 -3.62 4.51
N GLN A 158 -15.47 -3.69 4.43
CA GLN A 158 -16.21 -3.73 3.17
C GLN A 158 -16.91 -2.39 2.93
N ALA A 159 -16.71 -1.81 1.76
CA ALA A 159 -17.51 -0.67 1.32
C ALA A 159 -18.96 -1.10 1.02
N VAL A 160 -19.87 -0.14 1.05
CA VAL A 160 -21.27 -0.31 0.63
C VAL A 160 -21.48 0.67 -0.52
N PRO A 161 -21.62 0.18 -1.78
CA PRO A 161 -21.66 1.03 -2.98
C PRO A 161 -22.59 2.24 -2.86
N GLU A 162 -23.83 2.03 -2.43
CA GLU A 162 -24.86 3.06 -2.37
C GLU A 162 -24.54 4.16 -1.35
N ARG A 163 -23.79 3.82 -0.29
CA ARG A 163 -23.40 4.78 0.75
C ARG A 163 -22.06 5.44 0.44
N ASP A 164 -21.10 4.65 -0.03
CA ASP A 164 -19.70 5.03 -0.08
C ASP A 164 -19.29 5.57 -1.45
N GLY A 165 -20.14 5.47 -2.46
CA GLY A 165 -19.83 5.89 -3.84
C GLY A 165 -18.85 4.95 -4.54
N THR A 166 -18.58 3.77 -3.96
CA THR A 166 -17.74 2.73 -4.57
C THR A 166 -18.54 1.91 -5.58
N ARG A 167 -17.84 1.18 -6.45
CA ARG A 167 -18.47 0.26 -7.40
C ARG A 167 -18.90 -1.06 -6.74
N SER A 168 -18.09 -1.57 -5.82
CA SER A 168 -18.31 -2.81 -5.07
C SER A 168 -17.91 -2.63 -3.61
N GLU A 169 -17.85 -3.72 -2.85
CA GLU A 169 -17.28 -3.73 -1.50
C GLU A 169 -15.76 -3.47 -1.46
N VAL A 170 -15.07 -3.62 -2.61
CA VAL A 170 -13.64 -3.37 -2.77
C VAL A 170 -13.39 -1.92 -3.17
N PHE A 171 -12.29 -1.37 -2.69
CA PHE A 171 -11.80 -0.06 -3.10
C PHE A 171 -10.28 0.00 -3.01
N VAL A 172 -9.68 0.62 -4.02
CA VAL A 172 -8.26 0.99 -4.07
C VAL A 172 -8.19 2.47 -4.48
N LEU A 173 -8.05 3.36 -3.50
CA LEU A 173 -8.19 4.80 -3.68
C LEU A 173 -6.84 5.49 -3.49
N LEU A 174 -6.48 6.35 -4.43
CA LEU A 174 -5.28 7.19 -4.36
C LEU A 174 -5.68 8.65 -4.22
N HIS A 175 -5.25 9.31 -3.14
CA HIS A 175 -5.43 10.74 -2.94
C HIS A 175 -4.07 11.40 -2.82
N PHE A 176 -3.67 12.15 -3.84
CA PHE A 176 -2.29 12.61 -3.99
C PHE A 176 -1.97 13.83 -3.12
N GLY A 177 -2.86 14.81 -3.03
CA GLY A 177 -2.73 15.99 -2.17
C GLY A 177 -2.79 15.65 -0.69
N ARG A 178 -3.57 14.63 -0.29
CA ARG A 178 -3.52 14.07 1.08
C ARG A 178 -2.36 13.09 1.30
N LYS A 179 -1.70 12.63 0.24
CA LYS A 179 -0.65 11.60 0.26
C LYS A 179 -1.07 10.28 0.91
N ILE A 180 -2.28 9.83 0.58
CA ILE A 180 -2.90 8.62 1.13
C ILE A 180 -3.19 7.61 0.01
N LEU A 181 -2.82 6.37 0.25
CA LEU A 181 -3.26 5.20 -0.51
C LEU A 181 -4.19 4.38 0.41
N LEU A 182 -5.45 4.23 0.05
CA LEU A 182 -6.46 3.58 0.86
C LEU A 182 -6.94 2.29 0.17
N ILE A 183 -6.88 1.16 0.86
CA ILE A 183 -7.25 -0.15 0.32
C ILE A 183 -8.19 -0.87 1.30
N GLY A 184 -9.28 -1.45 0.80
CA GLY A 184 -10.16 -2.31 1.59
C GLY A 184 -11.02 -3.23 0.76
N GLY A 185 -11.74 -4.13 1.44
CA GLY A 185 -12.65 -5.13 0.85
C GLY A 185 -11.95 -6.32 0.19
N THR A 186 -10.65 -6.23 -0.06
CA THR A 186 -9.84 -7.28 -0.67
C THR A 186 -8.68 -7.66 0.23
N ARG A 187 -8.30 -8.95 0.24
CA ARG A 187 -7.05 -9.41 0.87
C ARG A 187 -5.92 -9.54 -0.15
N TYR A 188 -6.16 -9.31 -1.44
CA TYR A 188 -5.14 -9.48 -2.47
C TYR A 188 -3.98 -8.48 -2.29
N ALA A 189 -2.83 -8.98 -1.85
CA ALA A 189 -1.70 -8.12 -1.49
C ALA A 189 -1.06 -7.41 -2.70
N GLY A 190 -1.32 -7.89 -3.92
CA GLY A 190 -0.88 -7.21 -5.14
C GLY A 190 -1.37 -5.77 -5.25
N GLU A 191 -2.49 -5.41 -4.60
CA GLU A 191 -2.97 -4.02 -4.57
C GLU A 191 -2.03 -3.08 -3.80
N LEU A 192 -1.35 -3.56 -2.75
CA LEU A 192 -0.33 -2.79 -2.04
C LEU A 192 0.82 -2.45 -2.99
N LYS A 193 1.38 -3.48 -3.65
CA LYS A 193 2.50 -3.32 -4.58
C LYS A 193 2.14 -2.43 -5.77
N LYS A 194 0.94 -2.62 -6.34
CA LYS A 194 0.51 -1.86 -7.52
C LYS A 194 0.05 -0.45 -7.20
N SER A 195 -0.42 -0.18 -5.98
CA SER A 195 -0.68 1.19 -5.50
C SER A 195 0.63 1.98 -5.37
N VAL A 196 1.66 1.42 -4.73
CA VAL A 196 2.99 2.06 -4.66
C VAL A 196 3.61 2.20 -6.05
N PHE A 197 3.46 1.20 -6.93
CA PHE A 197 3.92 1.34 -8.31
C PHE A 197 3.19 2.47 -9.06
N THR A 198 1.87 2.62 -8.88
CA THR A 198 1.10 3.74 -9.46
C THR A 198 1.62 5.07 -8.96
N LEU A 199 1.90 5.18 -7.66
CA LEU A 199 2.50 6.35 -7.05
C LEU A 199 3.84 6.71 -7.71
N LEU A 200 4.73 5.75 -7.90
CA LEU A 200 6.01 5.96 -8.58
C LEU A 200 5.82 6.41 -10.03
N ASN A 201 4.84 5.85 -10.76
CA ASN A 201 4.55 6.27 -12.13
C ASN A 201 4.04 7.72 -12.23
N TYR A 202 3.44 8.26 -11.16
CA TYR A 202 2.99 9.64 -11.13
C TYR A 202 4.11 10.59 -10.69
N LEU A 203 4.85 10.27 -9.62
CA LEU A 203 5.83 11.18 -9.03
C LEU A 203 7.15 11.27 -9.79
N LEU A 204 7.65 10.14 -10.31
CA LEU A 204 8.99 10.09 -10.92
C LEU A 204 9.11 10.91 -12.22
N PRO A 205 8.10 10.95 -13.12
CA PRO A 205 8.16 11.81 -14.29
C PRO A 205 8.33 13.30 -13.94
N GLY A 206 7.69 13.77 -12.86
CA GLY A 206 7.86 15.14 -12.37
C GLY A 206 9.26 15.44 -11.82
N ARG A 207 10.11 14.42 -11.69
CA ARG A 207 11.51 14.49 -11.26
C ARG A 207 12.48 14.09 -12.37
N ASP A 208 12.03 14.13 -13.62
CA ASP A 208 12.81 13.74 -14.81
C ASP A 208 13.34 12.28 -14.76
N VAL A 209 12.58 11.39 -14.11
CA VAL A 209 12.87 9.95 -14.06
C VAL A 209 11.79 9.20 -14.81
N PHE A 210 12.18 8.35 -15.77
CA PHE A 210 11.28 7.51 -16.55
C PHE A 210 10.89 6.23 -15.80
N PRO A 211 9.66 6.11 -15.27
CA PRO A 211 9.21 4.88 -14.60
C PRO A 211 8.90 3.81 -15.64
N MET A 212 9.27 2.56 -15.35
CA MET A 212 9.12 1.46 -16.30
C MET A 212 8.51 0.23 -15.63
N HIS A 213 7.54 -0.41 -16.29
CA HIS A 213 7.07 -1.74 -15.93
C HIS A 213 7.86 -2.80 -16.71
N CYS A 214 9.06 -3.09 -16.26
CA CYS A 214 9.96 -4.06 -16.87
C CYS A 214 10.75 -4.81 -15.80
N SER A 215 11.42 -5.89 -16.21
CA SER A 215 12.54 -6.43 -15.44
C SER A 215 13.86 -5.92 -16.00
N ALA A 216 14.92 -5.97 -15.20
CA ALA A 216 16.25 -5.56 -15.59
C ALA A 216 17.30 -6.55 -15.08
N ASN A 217 18.34 -6.81 -15.87
CA ASN A 217 19.54 -7.50 -15.42
C ASN A 217 20.79 -6.78 -15.93
N LYS A 218 21.94 -7.09 -15.30
CA LYS A 218 23.24 -6.51 -15.64
C LYS A 218 24.24 -7.64 -15.84
N ASN A 219 24.95 -7.63 -16.96
CA ASN A 219 25.97 -8.64 -17.23
C ASN A 219 27.31 -8.30 -16.55
N ALA A 220 28.29 -9.20 -16.65
CA ALA A 220 29.61 -9.04 -16.04
C ALA A 220 30.40 -7.83 -16.59
N LYS A 221 30.09 -7.35 -17.80
CA LYS A 221 30.68 -6.15 -18.40
C LYS A 221 30.00 -4.86 -17.94
N GLY A 222 28.91 -4.99 -17.20
CA GLY A 222 28.15 -3.88 -16.65
C GLY A 222 27.06 -3.34 -17.57
N GLU A 223 26.72 -4.04 -18.66
CA GLU A 223 25.67 -3.65 -19.58
C GLU A 223 24.30 -4.06 -19.02
N THR A 224 23.36 -3.13 -18.99
CA THR A 224 21.99 -3.33 -18.49
C THR A 224 21.06 -3.69 -19.64
N THR A 225 20.25 -4.75 -19.47
CA THR A 225 19.16 -5.09 -20.40
C THR A 225 17.82 -4.94 -19.70
N LEU A 226 16.85 -4.34 -20.39
CA LEU A 226 15.47 -4.13 -19.92
C LEU A 226 14.52 -5.04 -20.71
N PHE A 227 13.63 -5.73 -20.00
CA PHE A 227 12.66 -6.66 -20.59
C PHE A 227 11.23 -6.21 -20.28
N PHE A 228 10.53 -5.74 -21.30
CA PHE A 228 9.12 -5.35 -21.21
C PHE A 228 8.21 -6.51 -21.59
N GLY A 229 7.15 -6.71 -20.82
CA GLY A 229 6.15 -7.75 -21.05
C GLY A 229 4.98 -7.60 -20.10
N LEU A 230 3.80 -8.05 -20.55
CA LEU A 230 2.65 -8.24 -19.67
C LEU A 230 2.81 -9.59 -18.94
N SER A 231 2.26 -9.68 -17.73
CA SER A 231 2.20 -10.91 -16.94
C SER A 231 1.25 -11.92 -17.54
#